data_AF-A0A0X3Y701-F1
#
_entry.id   AF-A0A0X3Y701-F1
#
_cell.length_a   1.000
_cell.length_b   1.000
_cell.length_c   1.000
_cell.angle_alpha   90.00
_cell.angle_beta   90.00
_cell.angle_gamma   90.00
#
_symmetry.space_group_name_H-M   'P 1'
#
loop_
_entity.id
_entity.type
_entity.pdbx_description
1 polymer ?
#
loop_
_entity_poly.entity_id
_entity_poly.type
_entity_poly.pdbx_seq_one_letter_code
_entity_poly.pdbx_strand_id
1 'polypeptide(L)'
;MRDTTFRVLARPVILVAVLAILTSLTACQTTQERERAARSNDSQTCIEFGAERGTSEYTTCMLQQQERRDTAALRAAEVQRANAATTSDNLETVRRLGCEREAEKERKRGEKPRDCR
;
A
#
# COMPACT_ATOMS: atom_id res chain seq x y z
N MET A 1 -41.04 -19.73 40.63
CA MET A 1 -39.65 -20.15 40.35
C MET A 1 -39.23 -19.87 38.89
N ARG A 2 -39.61 -18.72 38.30
CA ARG A 2 -39.20 -18.34 36.92
C ARG A 2 -38.41 -17.01 36.85
N ASP A 3 -38.32 -16.25 37.94
CA ASP A 3 -37.74 -14.90 37.93
C ASP A 3 -36.23 -14.84 38.19
N THR A 4 -35.65 -15.86 38.82
CA THR A 4 -34.22 -15.89 39.17
C THR A 4 -33.33 -16.28 37.98
N THR A 5 -33.80 -17.15 37.09
CA THR A 5 -33.05 -17.58 35.90
C THR A 5 -32.94 -16.48 34.85
N PHE A 6 -33.97 -15.64 34.69
CA PHE A 6 -33.97 -14.53 33.73
C PHE A 6 -32.95 -13.44 34.10
N ARG A 7 -32.78 -13.15 35.40
CA ARG A 7 -31.80 -12.16 35.90
C ARG A 7 -30.34 -12.63 35.77
N VAL A 8 -30.09 -13.94 35.83
CA VAL A 8 -28.73 -14.52 35.73
C VAL A 8 -28.24 -14.51 34.27
N LEU A 9 -29.14 -14.72 33.30
CA LEU A 9 -28.81 -14.68 31.88
C LEU A 9 -28.82 -13.27 31.28
N ALA A 10 -29.61 -12.34 31.81
CA ALA A 10 -29.65 -10.96 31.33
C ALA A 10 -28.36 -10.19 31.61
N ARG A 11 -27.67 -10.46 32.73
CA ARG A 11 -26.43 -9.78 33.12
C ARG A 11 -25.28 -9.93 32.11
N PRO A 12 -24.88 -11.16 31.68
CA PRO A 12 -23.81 -11.31 30.71
C PRO A 12 -24.20 -10.77 29.33
N VAL A 13 -25.47 -10.88 28.94
CA VAL A 13 -25.97 -10.33 27.66
C VAL A 13 -25.90 -8.80 27.64
N ILE A 14 -26.30 -8.14 28.74
CA ILE A 14 -26.19 -6.69 28.87
C ILE A 14 -24.72 -6.25 28.85
N LEU A 15 -23.83 -6.97 29.55
CA LEU A 15 -22.40 -6.64 29.54
C LEU A 15 -21.77 -6.78 28.15
N VAL A 16 -22.09 -7.84 27.42
CA VAL A 16 -21.61 -8.03 26.03
C VAL A 16 -22.18 -6.96 25.11
N ALA A 17 -23.47 -6.62 25.25
CA ALA A 17 -24.09 -5.54 24.47
C ALA A 17 -23.45 -4.18 24.75
N VAL A 18 -23.17 -3.86 26.02
CA VAL A 18 -22.47 -2.62 26.40
C VAL A 18 -21.04 -2.61 25.83
N LEU A 19 -20.31 -3.73 25.91
CA LEU A 19 -18.96 -3.84 25.34
C LEU A 19 -18.95 -3.70 23.81
N ALA A 20 -19.92 -4.31 23.13
CA ALA A 20 -20.09 -4.20 21.68
C ALA A 20 -20.42 -2.76 21.25
N ILE A 21 -21.28 -2.06 22.01
CA ILE A 21 -21.58 -0.65 21.77
C ILE A 21 -20.31 0.19 21.96
N LEU A 22 -19.60 0.05 23.09
CA LEU A 22 -18.40 0.81 23.39
C LEU A 22 -17.29 0.61 22.35
N THR A 23 -17.09 -0.63 21.88
CA THR A 23 -16.09 -0.92 20.84
C THR A 23 -16.49 -0.35 19.47
N SER A 24 -17.78 -0.39 19.11
CA SER A 24 -18.27 0.16 17.83
C SER A 24 -18.05 1.68 17.69
N LEU A 25 -18.09 2.42 18.80
CA LEU A 25 -17.85 3.87 18.83
C LEU A 25 -16.38 4.25 18.54
N THR A 26 -15.44 3.35 18.79
CA THR A 26 -14.00 3.61 18.55
C THR A 26 -13.58 3.44 17.10
N ALA A 27 -14.34 2.67 16.30
CA ALA A 27 -14.00 2.40 14.90
C ALA A 27 -14.14 3.64 14.00
N CYS A 28 -15.14 4.50 14.24
CA CYS A 28 -15.35 5.72 13.45
C CYS A 28 -14.31 6.82 13.68
N GLN A 29 -13.60 6.85 14.83
CA GLN A 29 -12.58 7.88 15.08
C GLN A 29 -11.31 7.65 14.25
N THR A 30 -11.01 6.40 13.90
CA THR A 30 -9.70 6.06 13.35
C THR A 30 -9.38 6.72 11.99
N THR A 31 -10.37 6.91 11.11
CA THR A 31 -10.13 7.55 9.80
C THR A 31 -9.94 9.05 9.96
N GLN A 32 -10.79 9.71 10.72
CA GLN A 32 -10.71 11.15 10.95
C GLN A 32 -9.44 11.56 11.70
N GLU A 33 -9.04 10.79 12.71
CA GLU A 33 -7.77 11.01 13.43
C GLU A 33 -6.56 10.84 12.51
N ARG A 34 -6.57 9.82 11.63
CA ARG A 34 -5.52 9.64 10.63
C ARG A 34 -5.43 10.81 9.67
N GLU A 35 -6.57 11.33 9.21
CA GLU A 35 -6.60 12.51 8.34
C GLU A 35 -6.10 13.78 9.04
N ARG A 36 -6.42 13.96 10.32
CA ARG A 36 -5.91 15.07 11.13
C ARG A 36 -4.39 14.97 11.27
N ALA A 37 -3.87 13.79 11.62
CA ALA A 37 -2.45 13.55 11.73
C ALA A 37 -1.74 13.77 10.38
N ALA A 38 -2.31 13.28 9.28
CA ALA A 38 -1.76 13.48 7.93
C ALA A 38 -1.71 14.96 7.55
N ARG A 39 -2.80 15.72 7.78
CA ARG A 39 -2.84 17.17 7.54
C ARG A 39 -1.82 17.93 8.38
N SER A 40 -1.62 17.52 9.64
CA SER A 40 -0.61 18.13 10.51
C SER A 40 0.80 17.88 9.98
N ASN A 41 1.08 16.66 9.52
CA ASN A 41 2.37 16.30 8.93
C ASN A 41 2.64 17.07 7.63
N ASP A 42 1.65 17.17 6.74
CA ASP A 42 1.77 17.98 5.53
C ASP A 42 2.02 19.45 5.84
N SER A 43 1.31 19.98 6.83
CA SER A 43 1.47 21.37 7.26
C SER A 43 2.90 21.64 7.67
N GLN A 44 3.49 20.74 8.47
CA GLN A 44 4.88 20.83 8.87
C GLN A 44 5.82 20.71 7.66
N THR A 45 5.59 19.73 6.79
CA THR A 45 6.39 19.52 5.57
C THR A 45 6.40 20.77 4.67
N CYS A 46 5.23 21.39 4.46
CA CYS A 46 5.11 22.59 3.63
C CYS A 46 5.83 23.79 4.25
N ILE A 47 5.79 23.94 5.58
CA ILE A 47 6.55 24.97 6.29
C ILE A 47 8.05 24.72 6.16
N GLU A 48 8.50 23.46 6.29
CA GLU A 48 9.90 23.08 6.11
C GLU A 48 10.40 23.32 4.68
N PHE A 49 9.52 23.21 3.68
CA PHE A 49 9.81 23.60 2.30
C PHE A 49 9.75 25.12 2.05
N GLY A 50 9.48 25.93 3.08
CA GLY A 50 9.49 27.38 3.02
C GLY A 50 8.15 28.01 2.65
N ALA A 51 7.06 27.24 2.62
CA ALA A 51 5.73 27.78 2.37
C ALA A 51 5.10 28.32 3.67
N GLU A 52 4.81 29.62 3.72
CA GLU A 52 4.26 30.27 4.90
C GLU A 52 2.73 30.12 4.99
N ARG A 53 2.19 29.87 6.20
CA ARG A 53 0.75 29.68 6.38
C ARG A 53 -0.03 30.92 5.93
N GLY A 54 -1.12 30.70 5.18
CA GLY A 54 -1.98 31.76 4.65
C GLY A 54 -1.56 32.28 3.27
N THR A 55 -0.42 31.81 2.73
CA THR A 55 0.00 32.11 1.36
C THR A 55 -0.61 31.15 0.34
N SER A 56 -0.58 31.54 -0.92
CA SER A 56 -0.95 30.65 -2.04
C SER A 56 -0.04 29.43 -2.12
N GLU A 57 1.26 29.63 -1.89
CA GLU A 57 2.32 28.64 -1.95
C GLU A 57 2.07 27.53 -0.94
N TYR A 58 1.67 27.89 0.29
CA TYR A 58 1.29 26.93 1.31
C TYR A 58 0.06 26.12 0.90
N THR A 59 -0.95 26.78 0.33
CA THR A 59 -2.17 26.09 -0.15
C THR A 59 -1.85 25.12 -1.28
N THR A 60 -1.02 25.54 -2.25
CA THR A 60 -0.56 24.69 -3.35
C THR A 60 0.24 23.50 -2.84
N CYS A 61 1.16 23.71 -1.90
CA CYS A 61 1.92 22.62 -1.30
C CYS A 61 0.99 21.61 -0.59
N MET A 62 0.06 22.09 0.23
CA MET A 62 -0.90 21.22 0.93
C MET A 62 -1.76 20.40 -0.05
N LEU A 63 -2.23 21.01 -1.13
CA LEU A 63 -3.00 20.31 -2.17
C LEU A 63 -2.16 19.24 -2.87
N GLN A 64 -0.91 19.54 -3.20
CA GLN A 64 0.00 18.55 -3.80
C GLN A 64 0.26 17.37 -2.85
N GLN A 65 0.42 17.61 -1.55
CA GLN A 65 0.60 16.55 -0.57
C GLN A 65 -0.65 15.67 -0.44
N GLN A 66 -1.83 16.28 -0.50
CA GLN A 66 -3.10 15.54 -0.54
C GLN A 66 -3.20 14.68 -1.79
N GLU A 67 -2.97 15.26 -2.98
CA GLU A 67 -3.03 14.54 -4.25
C GLU A 67 -2.05 13.35 -4.28
N ARG A 68 -0.84 13.53 -3.73
CA ARG A 68 0.15 12.44 -3.61
C ARG A 68 -0.38 11.26 -2.80
N ARG A 69 -1.11 11.50 -1.71
CA ARG A 69 -1.72 10.41 -0.93
C ARG A 69 -2.87 9.76 -1.67
N ASP A 70 -3.75 10.57 -2.25
CA ASP A 70 -4.96 10.07 -2.92
C ASP A 70 -4.58 9.19 -4.13
N THR A 71 -3.46 9.51 -4.79
CA THR A 71 -2.93 8.76 -5.92
C THR A 71 -1.90 7.70 -5.55
N ALA A 72 -1.43 7.62 -4.29
CA ALA A 72 -0.36 6.71 -3.88
C ALA A 72 -0.71 5.24 -4.14
N ALA A 73 -1.94 4.83 -3.82
CA ALA A 73 -2.37 3.44 -4.01
C ALA A 73 -2.45 3.06 -5.49
N LEU A 74 -2.97 3.96 -6.34
CA LEU A 74 -3.05 3.75 -7.78
C LEU A 74 -1.64 3.67 -8.40
N ARG A 75 -0.78 4.64 -8.09
CA ARG A 75 0.62 4.64 -8.56
C ARG A 75 1.38 3.41 -8.09
N ALA A 76 1.19 2.98 -6.85
CA ALA A 76 1.82 1.75 -6.35
C ALA A 76 1.39 0.54 -7.17
N ALA A 77 0.09 0.39 -7.47
CA ALA A 77 -0.40 -0.70 -8.30
C ALA A 77 0.15 -0.65 -9.74
N GLU A 78 0.25 0.54 -10.33
CA GLU A 78 0.83 0.73 -11.66
C GLU A 78 2.32 0.38 -11.70
N VAL A 79 3.09 0.84 -10.72
CA VAL A 79 4.52 0.53 -10.59
C VAL A 79 4.73 -0.98 -10.44
N GLN A 80 3.89 -1.68 -9.65
CA GLN A 80 3.99 -3.13 -9.52
C GLN A 80 3.74 -3.85 -10.85
N ARG A 81 2.75 -3.41 -11.64
CA ARG A 81 2.48 -3.98 -12.97
C ARG A 81 3.63 -3.74 -13.94
N ALA A 82 4.17 -2.52 -13.97
CA ALA A 82 5.31 -2.17 -14.79
C ALA A 82 6.55 -3.01 -14.42
N ASN A 83 6.85 -3.11 -13.12
CA ASN A 83 7.97 -3.90 -12.61
C ASN A 83 7.82 -5.40 -12.93
N ALA A 84 6.60 -5.95 -12.86
CA ALA A 84 6.36 -7.34 -13.22
C ALA A 84 6.65 -7.61 -14.71
N ALA A 85 6.20 -6.71 -15.60
CA ALA A 85 6.47 -6.81 -17.03
C ALA A 85 7.97 -6.70 -17.33
N THR A 86 8.65 -5.70 -16.75
CA THR A 86 10.09 -5.50 -16.91
C THR A 86 10.90 -6.68 -16.35
N THR A 87 10.48 -7.25 -15.22
CA THR A 87 11.16 -8.42 -14.64
C THR A 87 11.06 -9.62 -15.57
N SER A 88 9.88 -9.89 -16.14
CA SER A 88 9.70 -10.99 -17.09
C SER A 88 10.58 -10.82 -18.34
N ASP A 89 10.62 -9.62 -18.91
CA ASP A 89 11.43 -9.29 -20.09
C ASP A 89 12.93 -9.43 -19.81
N ASN A 90 13.38 -8.96 -18.65
CA ASN A 90 14.77 -9.12 -18.21
C ASN A 90 15.15 -10.60 -18.05
N LEU A 91 14.26 -11.43 -17.48
CA LEU A 91 14.50 -12.86 -17.32
C LEU A 91 14.59 -13.58 -18.67
N GLU A 92 13.72 -13.24 -19.62
CA GLU A 92 13.78 -13.76 -20.98
C GLU A 92 15.10 -13.38 -21.66
N THR A 93 15.51 -12.12 -21.53
CA THR A 93 16.79 -11.62 -22.06
C THR A 93 17.97 -12.38 -21.47
N VAL A 94 18.01 -12.57 -20.15
CA VAL A 94 19.08 -13.34 -19.46
C VAL A 94 19.08 -14.80 -19.95
N ARG A 95 17.91 -15.41 -20.12
CA ARG A 95 17.77 -16.78 -20.63
C ARG A 95 18.34 -16.90 -22.04
N ARG A 96 18.00 -15.96 -22.93
CA ARG A 96 18.49 -15.93 -24.32
C ARG A 96 20.00 -15.78 -24.38
N LEU A 97 20.56 -14.82 -23.63
CA LEU A 97 22.01 -14.62 -23.53
C LEU A 97 22.74 -15.86 -23.00
N GLY A 98 22.15 -16.54 -22.01
CA GLY A 98 22.68 -17.81 -21.51
C GLY A 98 22.72 -18.89 -22.59
N CYS A 99 21.63 -19.04 -23.35
CA CYS A 99 21.57 -20.00 -24.44
C CYS A 99 22.59 -19.70 -25.54
N GLU A 100 22.69 -18.43 -25.97
CA GLU A 100 23.62 -18.01 -27.02
C GLU A 100 25.07 -18.27 -26.64
N ARG A 101 25.44 -18.04 -25.37
CA ARG A 101 26.78 -18.36 -24.87
C ARG A 101 27.11 -19.85 -24.95
N GLU A 102 26.16 -20.72 -24.64
CA GLU A 102 26.37 -22.18 -24.76
C GLU A 102 26.43 -22.63 -26.21
N ALA A 103 25.57 -22.08 -27.08
CA ALA A 103 25.60 -22.34 -28.51
C ALA A 103 26.94 -21.91 -29.14
N GLU A 104 27.53 -20.81 -28.68
CA GLU A 104 28.86 -20.37 -29.12
C GLU A 104 29.95 -21.36 -28.70
N LYS A 105 29.88 -21.92 -27.49
CA LYS A 105 30.82 -22.97 -27.04
C LYS A 105 30.69 -24.24 -27.89
N GLU A 106 29.48 -24.66 -28.22
CA GLU A 106 29.21 -25.81 -29.09
C GLU A 106 29.83 -25.62 -30.48
N ARG A 107 29.63 -24.44 -31.09
CA ARG A 107 30.26 -24.09 -32.37
C ARG A 107 31.78 -24.19 -32.32
N LYS A 108 32.40 -23.70 -31.24
CA LYS A 108 33.87 -23.78 -31.04
C LYS A 108 34.38 -25.22 -30.89
N ARG A 109 33.56 -26.12 -30.34
CA ARG A 109 33.86 -27.56 -30.27
C ARG A 109 33.59 -28.32 -31.57
N GLY A 110 33.05 -27.67 -32.60
CA GLY A 110 32.65 -28.31 -33.85
C GLY A 110 31.34 -29.11 -33.74
N GLU A 111 30.57 -28.89 -32.68
CA GLU A 111 29.26 -29.52 -32.46
C GLU A 111 28.16 -28.72 -33.18
N LYS A 112 27.04 -29.38 -33.48
CA LYS A 112 25.85 -28.68 -33.97
C LYS A 112 25.26 -27.85 -32.82
N PRO A 113 25.12 -26.51 -32.97
CA PRO A 113 24.62 -25.67 -31.89
C PRO A 113 23.12 -25.87 -31.63
N ARG A 114 22.72 -25.69 -30.38
CA ARG A 114 21.31 -25.62 -29.95
C ARG A 114 20.57 -24.41 -30.50
N ASP A 115 19.25 -24.53 -30.62
CA ASP A 115 18.35 -23.43 -30.97
C ASP A 115 17.97 -22.63 -29.70
N CYS A 116 17.99 -21.30 -29.82
CA CYS A 116 17.80 -20.36 -28.73
C CYS A 116 16.57 -19.47 -28.92
N ARG A 117 15.65 -19.89 -29.80
CA ARG A 117 14.42 -19.19 -30.15
C ARG A 117 13.26 -19.49 -29.21
#